data_AF-A0A951ZLZ4-F1
#
_entry.id   AF-A0A951ZLZ4-F1
#
_cell.length_a   1.000
_cell.length_b   1.000
_cell.length_c   1.000
_cell.angle_alpha   90.00
_cell.angle_beta   90.00
_cell.angle_gamma   90.00
#
_symmetry.space_group_name_H-M   'P 1'
#
loop_
_entity.id
_entity.type
_entity.pdbx_description
1 polymer ?
#
loop_
_entity_poly.entity_id
_entity_poly.type
_entity_poly.pdbx_seq_one_letter_code
_entity_poly.pdbx_strand_id
1 'polypeptide(L)'
;KEGWSLRYASSIVDKVWNTAHSLGFGQYFIMKSIDPIIDDHYFVNTLAKIPTIDIINHDPDVNSSGFGKHWHTLDDDIKIIDKNTLYAVGLTLIQTIYLESANM
;
A
#
# COMPACT_ATOMS: atom_id res chain seq x y z
N LYS A 1 -3.71 2.96 5.19
CA LYS A 1 -4.63 1.85 4.85
C LYS A 1 -5.75 2.41 3.98
N GLU A 2 -5.73 2.11 2.69
CA GLU A 2 -6.65 2.68 1.69
C GLU A 2 -8.09 2.13 1.85
N GLY A 3 -9.09 2.98 1.59
CA GLY A 3 -10.49 2.72 1.92
C GLY A 3 -11.15 1.56 1.17
N TRP A 4 -10.92 1.38 -0.13
CA TRP A 4 -11.44 0.24 -0.89
C TRP A 4 -10.77 -1.07 -0.49
N SER A 5 -9.47 -1.03 -0.21
CA SER A 5 -8.70 -2.16 0.33
C SER A 5 -9.27 -2.61 1.67
N LEU A 6 -9.59 -1.67 2.56
CA LEU A 6 -10.28 -1.97 3.82
C LEU A 6 -11.69 -2.53 3.61
N ARG A 7 -12.42 -2.03 2.60
CA ARG A 7 -13.79 -2.48 2.33
C ARG A 7 -13.85 -3.91 1.77
N TYR A 8 -12.94 -4.26 0.86
CA TYR A 8 -13.02 -5.53 0.11
C TYR A 8 -11.99 -6.58 0.56
N ALA A 9 -10.90 -6.18 1.21
CA ALA A 9 -9.75 -7.03 1.50
C ALA A 9 -9.10 -6.71 2.86
N SER A 10 -9.89 -6.35 3.89
CA SER A 10 -9.39 -5.97 5.23
C SER A 10 -8.43 -6.97 5.85
N SER A 11 -8.71 -8.27 5.72
CA SER A 11 -7.82 -9.33 6.24
C SER A 11 -6.45 -9.35 5.56
N ILE A 12 -6.39 -9.00 4.27
CA ILE A 12 -5.13 -8.88 3.53
C ILE A 12 -4.40 -7.59 3.94
N VAL A 13 -5.12 -6.49 4.12
CA VAL A 13 -4.54 -5.23 4.64
C VAL A 13 -3.86 -5.50 5.98
N ASP A 14 -4.55 -6.14 6.93
CA ASP A 14 -4.00 -6.42 8.26
C ASP A 14 -2.79 -7.35 8.18
N LYS A 15 -2.83 -8.38 7.33
CA LYS A 15 -1.69 -9.28 7.12
C LYS A 15 -0.45 -8.56 6.62
N VAL A 16 -0.59 -7.73 5.59
CA VAL A 16 0.53 -6.96 5.00
C VAL A 16 1.04 -5.92 5.98
N TRP A 17 0.17 -5.15 6.63
CA TRP A 17 0.58 -4.13 7.60
C TRP A 17 1.25 -4.72 8.84
N ASN A 18 0.74 -5.84 9.37
CA ASN A 18 1.37 -6.51 10.51
C ASN A 18 2.74 -7.07 10.15
N THR A 19 2.90 -7.61 8.92
CA THR A 19 4.20 -8.07 8.42
C THR A 19 5.18 -6.92 8.25
N ALA A 20 4.74 -5.77 7.71
CA ALA A 20 5.59 -4.60 7.63
C ALA A 20 6.08 -4.11 9.01
N HIS A 21 5.18 -4.11 10.00
CA HIS A 21 5.51 -3.68 11.36
C HIS A 21 6.48 -4.65 12.05
N SER A 22 6.32 -5.96 11.88
CA SER A 22 7.25 -6.95 12.44
C SER A 22 8.65 -6.87 11.83
N LEU A 23 8.75 -6.42 10.57
CA LEU A 23 10.02 -6.14 9.89
C LEU A 23 10.63 -4.75 10.24
N GLY A 24 9.95 -3.93 11.04
CA GLY A 24 10.42 -2.60 11.43
C GLY A 24 10.16 -1.50 10.39
N PHE A 25 9.21 -1.69 9.48
CA PHE A 25 8.81 -0.71 8.45
C PHE A 25 7.54 0.07 8.80
N GLY A 26 7.21 0.20 10.09
CA GLY A 26 6.01 0.88 10.55
C GLY A 26 5.91 2.35 10.14
N GLN A 27 7.04 3.00 9.86
CA GLN A 27 7.14 4.36 9.33
C GLN A 27 6.73 4.49 7.86
N TYR A 28 6.75 3.40 7.08
CA TYR A 28 6.24 3.36 5.71
C TYR A 28 4.78 2.87 5.69
N PHE A 29 4.46 1.88 6.52
CA PHE A 29 3.14 1.26 6.60
C PHE A 29 2.35 1.82 7.79
N ILE A 30 1.88 3.07 7.67
CA ILE A 30 1.18 3.76 8.75
C ILE A 30 -0.16 3.09 9.08
N MET A 31 -0.41 2.84 10.37
CA MET A 31 -1.66 2.24 10.89
C MET A 31 -2.81 3.26 10.97
N LYS A 32 -3.07 3.94 9.85
CA LYS A 32 -4.12 4.96 9.70
C LYS A 32 -4.98 4.61 8.49
N SER A 33 -6.29 4.66 8.64
CA SER A 33 -7.22 4.55 7.52
C SER A 33 -7.32 5.90 6.79
N ILE A 34 -7.38 5.85 5.47
CA ILE A 34 -7.60 7.02 4.61
C ILE A 34 -8.86 6.79 3.76
N ASP A 35 -9.34 7.86 3.13
CA ASP A 35 -10.49 7.79 2.24
C ASP A 35 -10.24 6.85 1.04
N PRO A 36 -11.30 6.31 0.43
CA PRO A 36 -11.15 5.43 -0.73
C PRO A 36 -10.58 6.14 -1.96
N ILE A 37 -9.63 5.50 -2.65
CA ILE A 37 -8.98 6.00 -3.86
C ILE A 37 -9.34 5.09 -5.02
N ILE A 38 -9.93 5.65 -6.09
CA ILE A 38 -10.19 4.85 -7.30
C ILE A 38 -8.85 4.53 -7.97
N ASP A 39 -8.47 3.26 -7.91
CA ASP A 39 -7.32 2.67 -8.59
C ASP A 39 -7.72 1.27 -9.12
N ASP A 40 -6.81 0.57 -9.77
CA ASP A 40 -7.06 -0.72 -10.44
C ASP A 40 -7.68 -1.77 -9.51
N HIS A 41 -7.26 -1.82 -8.24
CA HIS A 41 -7.76 -2.78 -7.26
C HIS A 41 -9.27 -2.64 -7.03
N TYR A 42 -9.86 -1.46 -7.19
CA TYR A 42 -11.31 -1.28 -7.10
C TYR A 42 -12.04 -2.13 -8.14
N PHE A 43 -11.56 -2.15 -9.38
CA PHE A 43 -12.18 -2.93 -10.46
C PHE A 43 -11.89 -4.42 -10.31
N VAL A 44 -10.70 -4.81 -9.83
CA VAL A 44 -10.38 -6.21 -9.51
C VAL A 44 -11.31 -6.75 -8.41
N ASN A 45 -11.53 -5.98 -7.35
CA ASN A 45 -12.46 -6.34 -6.28
C ASN A 45 -13.92 -6.39 -6.75
N THR A 46 -14.37 -5.41 -7.53
CA THR A 46 -15.79 -5.26 -7.88
C THR A 46 -16.22 -6.09 -9.08
N LEU A 47 -15.35 -6.31 -10.07
CA LEU A 47 -15.67 -7.07 -11.29
C LEU A 47 -15.20 -8.51 -11.18
N ALA A 48 -13.90 -8.72 -10.90
CA ALA A 48 -13.31 -10.06 -10.85
C ALA A 48 -13.55 -10.79 -9.52
N LYS A 49 -13.99 -10.06 -8.47
CA LYS A 49 -14.27 -10.61 -7.13
C LYS A 49 -13.05 -11.24 -6.46
N ILE A 50 -11.85 -10.73 -6.75
CA ILE A 50 -10.61 -11.16 -6.10
C ILE A 50 -10.22 -10.12 -5.05
N PRO A 51 -10.17 -10.47 -3.75
CA PRO A 51 -9.73 -9.56 -2.69
C PRO A 51 -8.34 -9.01 -3.00
N THR A 52 -8.27 -7.71 -3.27
CA THR A 52 -7.05 -7.03 -3.71
C THR A 52 -6.87 -5.76 -2.89
N ILE A 53 -5.65 -5.51 -2.43
CA ILE A 53 -5.30 -4.28 -1.71
C ILE A 53 -4.45 -3.38 -2.61
N ASP A 54 -4.40 -2.11 -2.24
CA ASP A 54 -3.50 -1.13 -2.82
C ASP A 54 -2.51 -0.58 -1.77
N ILE A 55 -1.23 -0.57 -2.13
CA ILE A 55 -0.12 -0.01 -1.34
C ILE A 55 0.35 1.25 -2.07
N ILE A 56 -0.26 2.38 -1.72
CA ILE A 56 -0.08 3.66 -2.41
C ILE A 56 0.41 4.75 -1.48
N ASN A 57 1.30 5.62 -1.98
CA ASN A 57 1.79 6.77 -1.24
C ASN A 57 0.75 7.90 -1.22
N HIS A 58 -0.07 7.92 -0.18
CA HIS A 58 -1.11 8.92 0.00
C HIS A 58 -1.27 9.32 1.47
N ASP A 59 -1.19 10.63 1.72
CA ASP A 59 -1.48 11.26 3.00
C ASP A 59 -2.38 12.49 2.78
N PRO A 60 -3.67 12.44 3.18
CA PRO A 60 -4.59 13.55 2.95
C PRO A 60 -4.19 14.84 3.70
N ASP A 61 -3.28 14.76 4.68
CA ASP A 61 -2.90 15.90 5.50
C ASP A 61 -1.74 16.73 4.88
N VAL A 62 -1.07 16.24 3.82
CA VAL A 62 0.14 16.92 3.29
C VAL A 62 -0.13 17.98 2.22
N ASN A 63 -1.19 17.82 1.42
CA ASN A 63 -1.61 18.78 0.39
C ASN A 63 -3.00 18.42 -0.17
N SER A 64 -3.54 19.27 -1.06
CA SER A 64 -4.89 19.10 -1.62
C SER A 64 -5.12 17.84 -2.46
N SER A 65 -4.07 17.25 -3.02
CA SER A 65 -4.17 15.99 -3.79
C SER A 65 -4.03 14.75 -2.91
N GLY A 66 -3.44 14.89 -1.71
CA GLY A 66 -3.05 13.77 -0.86
C GLY A 66 -1.86 12.94 -1.36
N PHE A 67 -1.47 13.04 -2.62
CA PHE A 67 -0.30 12.36 -3.18
C PHE A 67 1.01 13.10 -2.90
N GLY A 68 2.13 12.43 -3.14
CA GLY A 68 3.45 13.06 -3.12
C GLY A 68 3.51 14.26 -4.07
N LYS A 69 4.27 15.31 -3.71
CA LYS A 69 4.35 16.56 -4.49
C LYS A 69 4.81 16.38 -5.95
N HIS A 70 5.46 15.26 -6.25
CA HIS A 70 5.91 14.88 -7.59
C HIS A 70 4.78 14.34 -8.49
N TRP A 71 3.65 13.89 -7.92
CA TRP A 71 2.57 13.25 -8.65
C TRP A 71 2.04 14.12 -9.79
N HIS A 72 2.02 13.56 -11.01
CA HIS A 72 1.61 14.24 -12.25
C HIS A 72 2.41 15.52 -12.56
N THR A 73 3.70 15.54 -12.23
CA THR A 73 4.62 16.64 -12.56
C THR A 73 5.83 16.14 -13.36
N LEU A 74 6.66 17.06 -13.85
CA LEU A 74 7.96 16.72 -14.43
C LEU A 74 9.00 16.31 -13.37
N ASP A 75 8.71 16.51 -12.09
CA ASP A 75 9.58 16.12 -10.97
C ASP A 75 9.36 14.67 -10.52
N ASP A 76 8.42 13.94 -11.15
CA ASP A 76 8.30 12.48 -11.04
C ASP A 76 9.39 11.79 -11.89
N ASP A 77 10.64 11.95 -11.45
CA ASP A 77 11.82 11.42 -12.11
C ASP A 77 12.66 10.54 -11.16
N ILE A 78 13.79 10.01 -11.64
CA ILE A 78 14.63 9.10 -10.86
C ILE A 78 15.16 9.72 -9.55
N LYS A 79 15.20 11.05 -9.43
CA LYS A 79 15.73 11.74 -8.26
C LYS A 79 14.82 11.61 -7.04
N ILE A 80 13.51 11.41 -7.23
CA ILE A 80 12.57 11.22 -6.11
C ILE A 80 12.53 9.77 -5.60
N ILE A 81 13.15 8.82 -6.33
CA ILE A 81 13.12 7.41 -5.97
C ILE A 81 14.11 7.14 -4.82
N ASP A 82 13.58 6.65 -3.70
CA ASP A 82 14.38 6.17 -2.57
C ASP A 82 14.42 4.63 -2.55
N LYS A 83 15.63 4.06 -2.58
CA LYS A 83 15.86 2.62 -2.46
C LYS A 83 15.35 2.04 -1.15
N ASN A 84 15.30 2.81 -0.07
CA ASN A 84 14.77 2.36 1.21
C ASN A 84 13.26 2.16 1.15
N THR A 85 12.53 3.02 0.45
CA THR A 85 11.08 2.84 0.21
C THR A 85 10.84 1.58 -0.62
N LEU A 86 11.60 1.40 -1.70
CA LEU A 86 11.53 0.17 -2.52
C LEU A 86 11.82 -1.09 -1.70
N TYR A 87 12.85 -1.04 -0.85
CA TYR A 87 13.23 -2.15 0.03
C TYR A 87 12.14 -2.47 1.05
N ALA A 88 11.57 -1.45 1.71
CA ALA A 88 10.52 -1.62 2.72
C ALA A 88 9.27 -2.27 2.12
N VAL A 89 8.80 -1.78 0.97
CA VAL A 89 7.63 -2.35 0.27
C VAL A 89 7.93 -3.75 -0.25
N GLY A 90 9.05 -3.92 -0.96
CA GLY A 90 9.43 -5.19 -1.56
C GLY A 90 9.64 -6.31 -0.54
N LEU A 91 10.39 -6.05 0.53
CA LEU A 91 10.65 -7.06 1.56
C LEU A 91 9.37 -7.42 2.33
N THR A 92 8.50 -6.45 2.61
CA THR A 92 7.19 -6.71 3.22
C THR A 92 6.37 -7.69 2.39
N LEU A 93 6.28 -7.46 1.07
CA LEU A 93 5.51 -8.32 0.17
C LEU A 93 6.13 -9.71 0.04
N ILE A 94 7.45 -9.81 -0.12
CA ILE A 94 8.17 -11.10 -0.15
C ILE A 94 7.89 -11.88 1.13
N GLN A 95 8.09 -11.26 2.30
CA GLN A 95 7.84 -11.93 3.57
C GLN A 95 6.38 -12.37 3.72
N THR A 96 5.43 -11.52 3.31
CA THR A 96 4.00 -11.85 3.37
C THR A 96 3.65 -13.09 2.53
N ILE A 97 4.15 -13.16 1.30
CA ILE A 97 3.90 -14.29 0.37
C ILE A 97 4.54 -15.58 0.88
N TYR A 98 5.77 -15.50 1.41
CA TYR A 98 6.45 -16.68 1.96
C TYR A 98 5.76 -17.21 3.23
N LEU A 99 5.27 -16.34 4.11
CA LEU A 99 4.48 -16.75 5.28
C LEU A 99 3.14 -17.37 4.87
N GLU A 100 2.50 -16.85 3.83
CA GLU A 100 1.26 -17.44 3.32
C GLU A 100 1.47 -18.86 2.81
N SER A 101 2.58 -19.08 2.09
CA SER A 101 2.92 -20.39 1.53
C SER A 101 3.25 -21.43 2.60
N ALA A 102 3.81 -21.00 3.74
CA ALA A 102 4.14 -21.89 4.86
C ALA A 102 2.92 -22.30 5.71
N ASN A 103 1.80 -21.59 5.58
CA ASN A 103 0.55 -21.85 6.31
C ASN A 103 -0.48 -22.66 5.50
N MET A 104 -0.13 -23.06 4.27
CA MET A 104 -0.91 -24.00 3.44
C MET A 104 -0.45 -25.44 3.69
#